data_AF-G7LEF0-F1
#
_entry.id   AF-G7LEF0-F1
#
_cell.length_a   1.000
_cell.length_b   1.000
_cell.length_c   1.000
_cell.angle_alpha   90.00
_cell.angle_beta   90.00
_cell.angle_gamma   90.00
#
_symmetry.space_group_name_H-M   'P 1'
#
loop_
_entity.id
_entity.type
_entity.pdbx_description
1 polymer ?
#
loop_
_entity_poly.entity_id
_entity_poly.type
_entity_poly.pdbx_seq_one_letter_code
_entity_poly.pdbx_strand_id
1 'polypeptide(L)'
;MATFNTFSLLPIVLTYFALLVETGISSHAQVSNEPPLDASTQPSLFEKHLKNCATKVYQPCGDEIFFSINFGNQTVGKECCFNLVNEVGKQCHDDMTKAILTSEDFRKSKTSILKRSAKVWDSCVSSLLNNNPQSADPNVFNYNSIDPNVFNFY
;
A
#
# COMPACT_ATOMS: atom_id res chain seq x y z
N MET A 1 26.42 -17.95 -39.58
CA MET A 1 25.96 -17.66 -38.21
C MET A 1 26.85 -16.54 -37.67
N ALA A 2 26.33 -15.32 -37.61
CA ALA A 2 27.08 -14.14 -37.17
C ALA A 2 26.63 -13.82 -35.73
N THR A 3 27.47 -14.16 -34.75
CA THR A 3 27.30 -13.78 -33.35
C THR A 3 28.09 -12.49 -33.09
N PHE A 4 27.51 -11.36 -33.48
CA PHE A 4 28.05 -10.04 -33.16
C PHE A 4 26.88 -9.09 -32.90
N ASN A 5 26.25 -9.14 -31.72
CA ASN A 5 25.23 -8.13 -31.41
C ASN A 5 24.96 -7.83 -29.93
N THR A 6 25.80 -8.27 -28.99
CA THR A 6 25.54 -8.03 -27.55
C THR A 6 26.56 -7.08 -26.90
N PHE A 7 27.79 -7.00 -27.43
CA PHE A 7 28.84 -6.16 -26.84
C PHE A 7 28.73 -4.66 -27.20
N SER A 8 28.10 -4.31 -28.33
CA SER A 8 28.01 -2.91 -28.79
C SER A 8 26.88 -2.09 -28.16
N LEU A 9 25.93 -2.73 -27.46
CA LEU A 9 24.78 -2.03 -26.87
C LEU A 9 25.03 -1.56 -25.42
N LEU A 10 25.91 -2.24 -24.69
CA LEU A 10 26.32 -1.88 -23.33
C LEU A 10 26.86 -0.44 -23.20
N PRO A 11 27.76 0.05 -24.06
CA PRO A 11 28.24 1.42 -23.95
C PRO A 11 27.15 2.45 -24.30
N ILE A 12 26.20 2.11 -25.17
CA ILE A 12 25.08 3.00 -25.57
C ILE A 12 24.07 3.14 -24.43
N VAL A 13 23.81 2.06 -23.69
CA VAL A 13 22.90 2.07 -22.55
C VAL A 13 23.49 2.88 -21.39
N LEU A 14 24.79 2.75 -21.13
CA LEU A 14 25.48 3.51 -20.06
C LEU A 14 25.53 5.02 -20.36
N THR A 15 25.74 5.43 -21.61
CA THR A 15 25.68 6.85 -21.99
C THR A 15 24.27 7.43 -21.88
N TYR A 16 23.24 6.63 -22.21
CA TYR A 16 21.84 7.06 -22.06
C TYR A 16 21.46 7.31 -20.59
N PHE A 17 21.90 6.43 -19.68
CA PHE A 17 21.69 6.63 -18.24
C PHE A 17 22.45 7.85 -17.69
N ALA A 18 23.68 8.11 -18.16
CA ALA A 18 24.42 9.30 -17.76
C ALA A 18 23.73 10.62 -18.20
N LEU A 19 23.14 10.64 -19.40
CA LEU A 19 22.38 11.80 -19.90
C LEU A 19 21.10 12.07 -19.09
N LEU A 20 20.47 11.03 -18.53
CA LEU A 20 19.29 11.19 -17.66
C LEU A 20 19.65 11.76 -16.28
N VAL A 21 20.88 11.56 -15.80
CA VAL A 21 21.36 12.13 -14.53
C VAL A 21 21.62 13.64 -14.64
N GLU A 22 21.93 14.14 -15.84
CA GLU A 22 22.32 15.55 -16.05
C GLU A 22 21.13 16.50 -16.28
N THR A 23 19.93 15.97 -16.56
CA THR A 23 18.70 16.78 -16.68
C THR A 23 17.86 16.83 -15.40
N GLY A 24 18.51 16.77 -14.24
CA GLY A 24 17.97 17.27 -12.98
C GLY A 24 17.81 18.79 -13.02
N ILE A 25 16.89 19.29 -13.85
CA ILE A 25 16.51 20.70 -13.95
C ILE A 25 15.92 21.15 -12.61
N SER A 26 16.78 21.76 -11.80
CA SER A 26 16.40 22.72 -10.78
C SER A 26 15.54 23.80 -11.43
N SER A 27 14.23 23.77 -11.17
CA SER A 27 13.31 24.82 -11.60
C SER A 27 13.31 25.92 -10.55
N HIS A 28 14.20 26.90 -10.75
CA HIS A 28 14.19 28.14 -10.00
C HIS A 28 13.07 29.05 -10.55
N ALA A 29 12.10 29.35 -9.67
CA ALA A 29 11.23 30.52 -9.64
C ALA A 29 10.51 30.92 -10.95
N GLN A 30 9.25 30.49 -11.10
CA GLN A 30 8.24 31.35 -11.68
C GLN A 30 7.59 32.17 -10.55
N VAL A 31 7.75 33.49 -10.61
CA VAL A 31 6.96 34.45 -9.85
C VAL A 31 5.52 34.33 -10.37
N SER A 32 4.75 33.44 -9.74
CA SER A 32 3.31 33.39 -9.88
C SER A 32 2.74 34.34 -8.83
N ASN A 33 1.96 35.33 -9.28
CA ASN A 33 1.07 36.08 -8.39
C ASN A 33 -0.09 35.16 -7.95
N GLU A 34 0.24 34.07 -7.27
CA GLU A 34 -0.70 33.18 -6.63
C GLU A 34 -0.89 33.65 -5.18
N PRO A 35 -2.13 33.74 -4.68
CA PRO A 35 -2.38 34.09 -3.28
C PRO A 35 -1.55 33.19 -2.36
N PRO A 36 -1.07 33.68 -1.20
CA PRO A 36 -0.22 32.92 -0.31
C PRO A 36 -0.79 31.52 -0.06
N LEU A 37 0.07 30.52 -0.29
CA LEU A 37 -0.09 29.13 0.10
C LEU A 37 -0.11 29.04 1.64
N ASP A 38 -1.15 29.57 2.27
CA ASP A 38 -1.46 29.37 3.68
C ASP A 38 -2.94 29.66 3.92
N ALA A 39 -3.76 28.67 3.57
CA ALA A 39 -5.10 28.55 4.11
C ALA A 39 -5.41 27.05 4.31
N SER A 40 -5.13 26.58 5.52
CA SER A 40 -5.47 25.25 6.07
C SER A 40 -4.39 24.16 5.98
N THR A 41 -3.22 24.40 6.57
CA THR A 41 -2.25 23.34 6.94
C THR A 41 -2.72 22.53 8.17
N GLN A 42 -4.00 22.15 8.19
CA GLN A 42 -4.53 21.19 9.14
C GLN A 42 -5.19 20.05 8.36
N PRO A 43 -4.77 18.79 8.59
CA PRO A 43 -5.46 17.66 7.99
C PRO A 43 -6.90 17.68 8.47
N SER A 44 -7.81 17.54 7.52
CA SER A 44 -9.24 17.38 7.77
C SER A 44 -9.47 16.27 8.80
N LEU A 45 -10.59 16.34 9.51
CA LEU A 45 -10.98 15.26 10.43
C LEU A 45 -11.01 13.90 9.73
N PHE A 46 -11.34 13.89 8.43
CA PHE A 46 -11.34 12.68 7.62
C PHE A 46 -9.93 12.16 7.34
N GLU A 47 -8.97 13.01 6.99
CA GLU A 47 -7.57 12.59 6.83
C GLU A 47 -6.96 12.08 8.14
N LYS A 48 -7.28 12.73 9.27
CA LYS A 48 -6.89 12.26 10.61
C LYS A 48 -7.48 10.88 10.91
N HIS A 49 -8.75 10.65 10.57
CA HIS A 49 -9.42 9.34 10.68
C HIS A 49 -8.72 8.28 9.83
N LEU A 50 -8.47 8.56 8.55
CA LEU A 50 -7.78 7.61 7.66
C LEU A 50 -6.37 7.29 8.14
N LYS A 51 -5.62 8.28 8.66
CA LYS A 51 -4.31 8.07 9.25
C LYS A 51 -4.38 7.14 10.47
N ASN A 52 -5.35 7.35 11.36
CA ASN A 52 -5.56 6.49 12.53
C ASN A 52 -5.97 5.06 12.13
N CYS A 53 -6.73 4.91 11.04
CA CYS A 53 -7.03 3.60 10.46
C CYS A 53 -5.77 2.92 9.94
N ALA A 54 -4.94 3.63 9.18
CA ALA A 54 -3.71 3.10 8.61
C ALA A 54 -2.70 2.66 9.68
N THR A 55 -2.61 3.38 10.81
CA THR A 55 -1.71 2.99 11.93
C THR A 55 -2.06 1.66 12.58
N LYS A 56 -3.27 1.14 12.37
CA LYS A 56 -3.71 -0.16 12.89
C LYS A 56 -3.37 -1.31 11.95
N VAL A 57 -2.96 -1.01 10.71
CA VAL A 57 -2.58 -2.03 9.73
C VAL A 57 -1.09 -2.32 9.91
N TYR A 58 -0.74 -3.55 10.28
CA TYR A 58 0.65 -3.93 10.44
C TYR A 58 1.30 -4.21 9.08
N GLN A 59 2.62 -4.02 8.99
CA GLN A 59 3.39 -4.54 7.86
C GLN A 59 3.72 -6.01 8.12
N PRO A 60 3.57 -6.92 7.13
CA PRO A 60 3.34 -6.70 5.69
C PRO A 60 1.85 -6.62 5.26
N CYS A 61 0.90 -6.65 6.19
CA CYS A 61 -0.52 -6.78 5.88
C CYS A 61 -1.12 -5.64 5.04
N GLY A 62 -0.56 -4.43 5.14
CA GLY A 62 -0.96 -3.30 4.30
C GLY A 62 -0.88 -3.62 2.81
N ASP A 63 0.24 -4.20 2.38
CA ASP A 63 0.46 -4.54 0.97
C ASP A 63 -0.46 -5.68 0.52
N GLU A 64 -0.55 -6.76 1.30
CA GLU A 64 -1.44 -7.88 0.97
C GLU A 64 -2.88 -7.41 0.77
N ILE A 65 -3.40 -6.64 1.72
CA ILE A 65 -4.76 -6.12 1.68
C ILE A 65 -4.94 -5.17 0.49
N PHE A 66 -3.99 -4.23 0.29
CA PHE A 66 -4.05 -3.28 -0.81
C PHE A 66 -4.06 -3.99 -2.17
N PHE A 67 -3.15 -4.94 -2.40
CA PHE A 67 -3.05 -5.63 -3.68
C PHE A 67 -4.21 -6.59 -3.92
N SER A 68 -4.68 -7.31 -2.88
CA SER A 68 -5.88 -8.14 -2.95
C SER A 68 -7.14 -7.35 -3.34
N ILE A 69 -7.31 -6.15 -2.79
CA ILE A 69 -8.50 -5.32 -3.06
C ILE A 69 -8.43 -4.63 -4.42
N ASN A 70 -7.30 -3.99 -4.72
CA ASN A 70 -7.18 -3.08 -5.86
C ASN A 70 -6.87 -3.80 -7.17
N PHE A 71 -6.14 -4.92 -7.10
CA PHE A 71 -5.72 -5.67 -8.29
C PHE A 71 -6.26 -7.10 -8.29
N GLY A 72 -6.50 -7.69 -7.11
CA GLY A 72 -7.01 -9.07 -7.00
C GLY A 72 -5.97 -10.12 -7.38
N ASN A 73 -4.68 -9.78 -7.32
CA ASN A 73 -3.56 -10.66 -7.64
C ASN A 73 -2.93 -11.31 -6.40
N GLN A 74 -3.39 -10.96 -5.20
CA GLN A 74 -2.91 -11.50 -3.93
C GLN A 74 -4.06 -12.08 -3.10
N THR A 75 -3.72 -12.94 -2.15
CA THR A 75 -4.63 -13.45 -1.11
C THR A 75 -4.15 -12.94 0.24
N VAL A 76 -5.07 -12.53 1.11
CA VAL A 76 -4.74 -12.06 2.47
C VAL A 76 -4.50 -13.26 3.38
N GLY A 77 -3.32 -13.31 4.01
CA GLY A 77 -2.94 -14.36 4.94
C GLY A 77 -3.76 -14.36 6.23
N LYS A 78 -3.67 -15.45 7.01
CA LYS A 78 -4.44 -15.61 8.27
C LYS A 78 -4.07 -14.55 9.32
N GLU A 79 -2.79 -14.23 9.46
CA GLU A 79 -2.32 -13.17 10.36
C GLU A 79 -2.87 -11.81 9.95
N CYS A 80 -2.81 -11.48 8.65
CA CYS A 80 -3.36 -10.24 8.13
C CYS A 80 -4.89 -10.18 8.20
N CYS A 81 -5.58 -11.32 8.11
CA CYS A 81 -7.00 -11.39 8.42
C CYS A 81 -7.28 -11.16 9.91
N PHE A 82 -6.42 -11.63 10.83
CA PHE A 82 -6.55 -11.33 12.25
C PHE A 82 -6.38 -9.83 12.51
N ASN A 83 -5.34 -9.20 11.95
CA ASN A 83 -5.10 -7.76 12.03
C ASN A 83 -6.29 -6.97 11.45
N LEU A 84 -6.71 -7.31 10.24
CA LEU A 84 -7.81 -6.63 9.54
C LEU A 84 -9.13 -6.69 10.32
N VAL A 85 -9.50 -7.85 10.86
CA VAL A 85 -10.80 -8.03 11.53
C VAL A 85 -10.79 -7.49 12.95
N ASN A 86 -9.73 -7.75 13.73
CA ASN A 86 -9.73 -7.47 15.17
C ASN A 86 -9.17 -6.11 15.53
N GLU A 87 -8.20 -5.59 14.75
CA GLU A 87 -7.47 -4.36 15.13
C GLU A 87 -7.87 -3.19 14.22
N VAL A 88 -7.86 -3.40 12.90
CA VAL A 88 -8.27 -2.39 11.91
C VAL A 88 -9.77 -2.17 11.98
N GLY A 89 -10.55 -3.24 11.82
CA GLY A 89 -12.01 -3.24 11.87
C GLY A 89 -12.68 -2.79 10.58
N LYS A 90 -13.97 -3.14 10.46
CA LYS A 90 -14.74 -3.01 9.21
C LYS A 90 -14.83 -1.57 8.70
N GLN A 91 -15.06 -0.63 9.63
CA GLN A 91 -15.21 0.76 9.27
C GLN A 91 -13.92 1.32 8.65
N CYS A 92 -12.76 1.07 9.27
CA CYS A 92 -11.48 1.51 8.73
C CYS A 92 -11.19 0.86 7.37
N HIS A 93 -11.45 -0.43 7.21
CA HIS A 93 -11.32 -1.13 5.93
C HIS A 93 -12.17 -0.49 4.82
N ASP A 94 -13.45 -0.26 5.10
CA ASP A 94 -14.39 0.34 4.15
C ASP A 94 -14.00 1.79 3.81
N ASP A 95 -13.61 2.58 4.81
CA ASP A 95 -13.30 4.00 4.62
C ASP A 95 -11.97 4.22 3.91
N MET A 96 -10.94 3.41 4.22
CA MET A 96 -9.68 3.42 3.46
C MET A 96 -9.90 2.97 2.01
N THR A 97 -10.74 1.95 1.78
CA THR A 97 -11.10 1.52 0.41
C THR A 97 -11.79 2.67 -0.35
N LYS A 98 -12.76 3.35 0.27
CA LYS A 98 -13.46 4.49 -0.36
C LYS A 98 -12.53 5.65 -0.66
N ALA A 99 -11.55 5.91 0.22
CA ALA A 99 -10.55 6.94 -0.01
C ALA A 99 -9.67 6.62 -1.22
N ILE A 100 -9.23 5.37 -1.39
CA ILE A 100 -8.49 4.96 -2.60
C ILE A 100 -9.31 5.18 -3.87
N LEU A 101 -10.62 4.92 -3.81
CA LEU A 101 -11.54 5.10 -4.93
C LEU A 101 -11.80 6.55 -5.33
N THR A 102 -11.27 7.54 -4.59
CA THR A 102 -11.27 8.94 -5.05
C THR A 102 -10.14 9.22 -6.03
N SER A 103 -9.13 8.35 -6.13
CA SER A 103 -8.08 8.46 -7.15
C SER A 103 -8.63 8.13 -8.54
N GLU A 104 -8.20 8.90 -9.53
CA GLU A 104 -8.52 8.70 -10.94
C GLU A 104 -8.02 7.34 -11.46
N ASP A 105 -6.94 6.80 -10.89
CA ASP A 105 -6.36 5.51 -11.27
C ASP A 105 -7.33 4.34 -11.11
N PHE A 106 -8.25 4.45 -10.13
CA PHE A 106 -9.18 3.39 -9.78
C PHE A 106 -10.61 3.63 -10.28
N ARG A 107 -10.86 4.76 -10.95
CA ARG A 107 -12.20 5.19 -11.38
C ARG A 107 -12.94 4.15 -12.23
N LYS A 108 -12.24 3.54 -13.20
CA LYS A 108 -12.81 2.53 -14.10
C LYS A 108 -13.06 1.18 -13.42
N SER A 109 -12.36 0.91 -12.32
CA SER A 109 -12.39 -0.35 -11.59
C SER A 109 -13.18 -0.26 -10.28
N LYS A 110 -13.88 0.85 -10.02
CA LYS A 110 -14.57 1.10 -8.74
C LYS A 110 -15.46 -0.06 -8.30
N THR A 111 -16.31 -0.56 -9.19
CA THR A 111 -17.23 -1.66 -8.88
C THR A 111 -16.50 -2.97 -8.56
N SER A 112 -15.44 -3.30 -9.31
CA SER A 112 -14.67 -4.53 -9.07
C SER A 112 -13.85 -4.45 -7.78
N ILE A 113 -13.29 -3.27 -7.47
CA ILE A 113 -12.58 -3.00 -6.23
C ILE A 113 -13.51 -3.12 -5.02
N LEU A 114 -14.70 -2.51 -5.06
CA LEU A 114 -15.69 -2.65 -3.97
C LEU A 114 -16.09 -4.12 -3.76
N LYS A 115 -16.32 -4.87 -4.85
CA LYS A 115 -16.64 -6.30 -4.77
C LYS A 115 -15.49 -7.11 -4.15
N ARG A 116 -14.24 -6.83 -4.51
CA ARG A 116 -13.06 -7.49 -3.92
C ARG A 116 -12.87 -7.10 -2.46
N SER A 117 -13.06 -5.83 -2.11
CA SER A 117 -12.99 -5.33 -0.73
C SER A 117 -13.99 -6.05 0.18
N ALA A 118 -15.25 -6.21 -0.25
CA ALA A 118 -16.23 -7.00 0.47
C ALA A 118 -15.82 -8.47 0.59
N LYS A 119 -15.37 -9.09 -0.51
CA LYS A 119 -14.92 -10.48 -0.51
C LYS A 119 -13.75 -10.71 0.45
N VAL A 120 -12.77 -9.80 0.51
CA VAL A 120 -11.62 -9.89 1.43
C VAL A 120 -12.11 -9.87 2.87
N TRP A 121 -12.98 -8.92 3.22
CA TRP A 121 -13.56 -8.82 4.55
C TRP A 121 -14.29 -10.12 4.95
N ASP A 122 -15.21 -10.60 4.11
CA ASP A 122 -16.02 -11.79 4.39
C ASP A 122 -15.15 -13.05 4.49
N SER A 123 -14.12 -13.16 3.64
CA SER A 123 -13.15 -14.26 3.68
C SER A 123 -12.36 -14.26 4.99
N CYS A 124 -11.93 -13.08 5.46
CA CYS A 124 -11.19 -12.96 6.71
C CYS A 124 -12.06 -13.29 7.93
N VAL A 125 -13.28 -12.76 8.00
CA VAL A 125 -14.24 -13.10 9.07
C VAL A 125 -14.49 -14.60 9.09
N SER A 126 -14.78 -15.20 7.93
CA SER A 126 -15.03 -16.64 7.82
C SER A 126 -13.83 -17.47 8.23
N SER A 127 -12.62 -17.05 7.84
CA SER A 127 -11.39 -17.74 8.19
C SER A 127 -11.20 -17.77 9.71
N LEU A 128 -11.48 -16.68 10.43
CA LEU A 128 -11.36 -16.63 11.89
C LEU A 128 -12.42 -17.49 12.61
N LEU A 129 -13.65 -17.56 12.10
CA LEU A 129 -14.72 -18.39 12.68
C LEU A 129 -14.48 -19.90 12.49
N ASN A 130 -13.86 -20.29 11.37
CA ASN A 130 -13.57 -21.70 11.07
C ASN A 130 -12.33 -22.24 11.83
N ASN A 131 -11.60 -21.38 12.54
CA ASN A 131 -10.52 -21.81 13.43
C ASN A 131 -11.10 -22.14 14.81
N ASN A 132 -11.49 -23.40 15.01
CA ASN A 132 -11.79 -23.98 16.32
C ASN A 132 -10.58 -23.78 17.28
N PRO A 133 -10.74 -23.32 18.54
CA PRO A 133 -9.64 -23.10 19.50
C PRO A 133 -8.77 -24.32 19.83
N GLN A 134 -9.12 -25.52 19.34
CA GLN A 134 -8.44 -26.77 19.69
C GLN A 134 -7.12 -27.03 18.94
N SER A 135 -6.72 -26.18 17.98
CA SER A 135 -5.45 -26.33 17.22
C SER A 135 -4.53 -25.12 17.30
N ALA A 136 -4.73 -24.23 18.27
CA ALA A 136 -3.77 -23.16 18.55
C ALA A 136 -2.47 -23.76 19.08
N ASP A 137 -1.48 -23.93 18.20
CA ASP A 137 -0.08 -24.09 18.60
C ASP A 137 0.32 -22.82 19.38
N PRO A 138 0.66 -22.94 20.68
CA PRO A 138 1.00 -21.79 21.53
C PRO A 138 2.28 -21.07 21.09
N ASN A 139 3.00 -21.57 20.08
CA ASN A 139 4.26 -20.98 19.60
C ASN A 139 4.10 -20.05 18.39
N VAL A 140 2.89 -19.88 17.81
CA VAL A 140 2.70 -19.03 16.61
C VAL A 140 2.58 -17.54 16.94
N PHE A 141 2.31 -17.18 18.19
CA PHE A 141 2.19 -15.78 18.62
C PHE A 141 3.27 -15.39 19.64
N ASN A 142 4.54 -15.42 19.24
CA ASN A 142 5.58 -14.70 19.98
C ASN A 142 5.88 -13.38 19.28
N TYR A 143 5.08 -12.36 19.61
CA TYR A 143 5.19 -10.99 19.10
C TYR A 143 6.50 -10.27 19.48
N ASN A 144 7.34 -10.89 20.31
CA ASN A 144 8.56 -10.29 20.85
C ASN A 144 9.82 -10.51 19.99
N SER A 145 9.69 -11.02 18.76
CA SER A 145 10.83 -11.26 17.86
C SER A 145 10.92 -10.29 16.67
N ILE A 146 10.06 -9.27 16.61
CA ILE A 146 10.15 -8.23 15.58
C ILE A 146 11.26 -7.25 16.00
N ASP A 147 12.36 -7.26 15.25
CA ASP A 147 13.48 -6.34 15.45
C ASP A 147 12.96 -4.88 15.35
N PRO A 148 13.07 -4.07 16.42
CA PRO A 148 12.62 -2.69 16.42
C PRO A 148 13.38 -1.79 15.44
N ASN A 149 14.45 -2.27 14.80
CA ASN A 149 15.26 -1.51 13.84
C ASN A 149 14.80 -1.63 12.38
N VAL A 150 13.74 -2.38 12.07
CA VAL A 150 13.17 -2.45 10.71
C VAL A 150 12.41 -1.17 10.31
N PHE A 151 12.18 -0.24 11.26
CA PHE A 151 11.42 1.00 11.05
C PHE A 151 12.24 2.21 10.58
N ASN A 152 13.46 2.01 10.08
CA ASN A 152 14.25 3.08 9.48
C ASN A 152 14.53 2.81 8.00
N PHE A 153 13.65 3.29 7.13
CA PHE A 153 14.08 3.73 5.80
C PHE A 153 13.43 5.07 5.46
N TYR A 154 14.33 6.02 5.26
CA TYR A 154 14.14 7.32 4.61
C TYR A 154 13.56 7.18 3.21
#